data_AF-A0A6G8S1M3-F1
#
_entry.id   AF-A0A6G8S1M3-F1
#
_cell.length_a   1.000
_cell.length_b   1.000
_cell.length_c   1.000
_cell.angle_alpha   90.00
_cell.angle_beta   90.00
_cell.angle_gamma   90.00
#
_symmetry.space_group_name_H-M   'P 1'
#
loop_
_entity.id
_entity.type
_entity.pdbx_description
1 polymer ?
#
loop_
_entity_poly.entity_id
_entity_poly.type
_entity_poly.pdbx_seq_one_letter_code
_entity_poly.pdbx_strand_id
1 'polypeptide(L)' 'MLNKIQTKIDSLAQGKKLILGTGIQLDEMQKVVALCEELQSSGQIKIVRVNKDPNKAQGLATGIVLEKN' A
#
# COMPACT_ATOMS: atom_id res chain seq x y z
N MET A 1 -13.30 -2.79 1.27
CA MET A 1 -11.98 -3.14 1.85
C MET A 1 -11.03 -1.95 1.88
N LEU A 2 -10.95 -1.15 0.80
CA LEU A 2 -10.11 0.06 0.70
C LEU A 2 -10.36 1.09 1.82
N ASN A 3 -11.62 1.37 2.19
CA ASN A 3 -11.92 2.28 3.31
C ASN A 3 -11.26 1.85 4.63
N LYS A 4 -11.15 0.55 4.92
CA LYS A 4 -10.47 0.05 6.12
C LYS A 4 -8.96 0.28 6.09
N ILE A 5 -8.37 0.26 4.90
CA ILE A 5 -6.93 0.53 4.70
C ILE A 5 -6.67 2.01 4.91
N GLN A 6 -7.52 2.87 4.36
CA GLN A 6 -7.42 4.31 4.57
C GLN A 6 -7.58 4.69 6.04
N THR A 7 -8.60 4.16 6.73
CA THR A 7 -8.75 4.36 8.19
C THR A 7 -7.53 3.88 8.97
N LYS A 8 -6.90 2.77 8.57
CA LYS A 8 -5.66 2.29 9.22
C LYS A 8 -4.50 3.25 8.98
N ILE A 9 -4.36 3.80 7.77
CA ILE A 9 -3.35 4.80 7.44
C ILE A 9 -3.58 6.09 8.25
N ASP A 10 -4.83 6.53 8.37
CA ASP A 10 -5.20 7.73 9.12
C ASP A 10 -4.97 7.55 10.62
N SER A 11 -5.17 6.33 11.14
CA SER A 11 -4.87 5.99 12.53
C SER A 11 -3.37 5.80 12.83
N LEU A 12 -2.53 5.76 11.79
CA LEU A 12 -1.10 5.53 11.94
C LEU A 12 -0.45 6.80 12.49
N ALA A 13 0.34 6.68 13.55
CA ALA A 13 1.11 7.80 14.04
C ALA A 13 2.16 8.24 12.99
N GLN A 14 2.47 9.53 12.98
CA GLN A 14 3.49 10.11 12.09
C GLN A 14 4.83 9.38 12.20
N GLY A 15 5.47 9.12 11.06
CA GLY A 15 6.74 8.38 10.97
C GLY A 15 6.64 6.87 11.21
N LYS A 16 5.44 6.33 11.49
CA LYS A 16 5.25 4.87 11.56
C LYS A 16 5.10 4.27 10.17
N LYS A 17 5.55 3.03 10.05
CA LYS A 17 5.46 2.24 8.83
C LYS A 17 4.30 1.26 8.90
N LEU A 18 3.61 1.07 7.78
CA LEU A 18 2.57 0.08 7.59
C LEU A 18 2.97 -0.84 6.44
N ILE A 19 2.81 -2.15 6.65
CA ILE A 19 3.08 -3.18 5.66
C ILE A 19 1.74 -3.82 5.28
N LEU A 20 1.40 -3.81 4.00
CA LEU A 20 0.21 -4.44 3.45
C LEU A 20 0.66 -5.51 2.44
N GLY A 21 0.12 -6.73 2.51
CA GLY A 21 0.46 -7.78 1.54
C GLY A 21 -0.01 -9.18 1.92
N THR A 22 -0.05 -9.53 3.21
CA THR A 22 -0.55 -10.83 3.66
C THR A 22 -2.08 -10.88 3.66
N GLY A 23 -2.66 -11.82 2.92
CA GLY A 23 -4.11 -12.07 2.91
C GLY A 23 -4.92 -11.15 1.99
N ILE A 24 -4.27 -10.31 1.18
CA ILE A 24 -4.93 -9.49 0.15
C ILE A 24 -4.83 -10.23 -1.19
N GLN A 25 -5.95 -10.38 -1.89
CA GLN A 25 -5.94 -10.97 -3.23
C GLN A 25 -5.18 -10.07 -4.20
N LEU A 26 -4.54 -10.65 -5.23
CA LEU A 26 -3.71 -9.90 -6.18
C LEU A 26 -4.45 -8.75 -6.89
N ASP A 27 -5.68 -8.97 -7.32
CA ASP A 27 -6.53 -7.93 -7.94
C ASP A 27 -6.86 -6.80 -6.97
N GLU A 28 -7.12 -7.14 -5.69
CA GLU A 28 -7.31 -6.13 -4.65
C GLU A 28 -6.00 -5.41 -4.34
N MET A 29 -4.86 -6.11 -4.38
CA MET A 29 -3.55 -5.52 -4.11
C MET A 29 -3.21 -4.42 -5.12
N GLN A 30 -3.58 -4.56 -6.39
CA GLN A 30 -3.39 -3.48 -7.38
C GLN A 30 -4.20 -2.23 -7.02
N LYS A 31 -5.44 -2.41 -6.55
CA LYS A 31 -6.29 -1.28 -6.09
C LYS A 31 -5.71 -0.62 -4.84
N VAL A 32 -5.11 -1.40 -3.94
CA VAL A 32 -4.42 -0.89 -2.75
C VAL A 32 -3.19 -0.08 -3.13
N VAL A 33 -2.41 -0.53 -4.10
CA VAL A 33 -1.26 0.24 -4.61
C VAL A 33 -1.72 1.57 -5.19
N ALA A 34 -2.73 1.56 -6.08
CA ALA A 34 -3.27 2.78 -6.67
C ALA A 34 -3.75 3.78 -5.60
N LEU A 35 -4.47 3.32 -4.57
CA LEU A 35 -4.87 4.15 -3.43
C LEU A 35 -3.65 4.74 -2.68
N CYS A 36 -2.62 3.94 -2.44
CA CYS A 36 -1.42 4.43 -1.76
C CYS A 36 -0.66 5.45 -2.61
N GLU A 37 -0.67 5.31 -3.93
CA GLU A 37 -0.06 6.28 -4.86
C GLU A 37 -0.81 7.61 -4.84
N GLU A 38 -2.15 7.59 -4.83
CA GLU A 38 -2.97 8.79 -4.67
C GLU A 38 -2.71 9.49 -3.33
N LEU A 39 -2.62 8.73 -2.24
CA LEU A 39 -2.32 9.25 -0.90
C LEU A 39 -0.91 9.83 -0.80
N GLN A 40 0.06 9.23 -1.49
CA GLN A 40 1.41 9.79 -1.60
C GLN A 40 1.40 11.10 -2.39
N SER A 41 0.69 11.16 -3.52
CA SER A 41 0.58 12.39 -4.31
C SER A 41 -0.11 13.52 -3.53
N SER A 42 -0.99 13.16 -2.60
CA SER A 42 -1.64 14.09 -1.67
C SER A 42 -0.76 14.49 -0.48
N GLY A 43 0.45 13.94 -0.37
CA GLY A 43 1.39 14.21 0.72
C GLY A 43 1.01 13.58 2.05
N GLN A 44 0.02 12.68 2.10
CA GLN A 44 -0.45 12.08 3.35
C GLN A 44 0.46 10.95 3.85
N ILE A 45 1.09 10.23 2.93
CA ILE A 45 2.01 9.12 3.20
C ILE A 45 3.20 9.18 2.25
N LYS A 46 4.18 8.31 2.50
CA LYS A 46 5.29 8.01 1.61
C LYS A 46 5.34 6.52 1.34
N ILE A 47 5.31 6.11 0.07
CA ILE A 47 5.56 4.72 -0.30
C ILE A 47 7.06 4.47 -0.16
N VAL A 48 7.41 3.55 0.74
CA VAL A 48 8.79 3.16 1.02
C VAL A 48 9.24 2.06 0.05
N ARG A 49 8.36 1.09 -0.21
CA ARG A 49 8.69 -0.07 -1.06
C ARG A 49 7.42 -0.72 -1.60
N VAL A 50 7.44 -1.14 -2.86
CA VAL A 50 6.42 -2.05 -3.43
C VAL A 50 7.08 -3.40 -3.67
N ASN A 51 6.54 -4.45 -3.07
CA ASN A 51 6.95 -5.82 -3.31
C ASN A 51 6.18 -6.34 -4.51
N LYS A 52 6.89 -6.86 -5.51
CA LYS A 52 6.34 -7.41 -6.74
C LYS A 52 6.71 -8.89 -6.86
N ASP A 53 5.80 -9.70 -7.37
CA ASP A 53 6.10 -11.12 -7.65
C ASP A 53 6.94 -11.22 -8.94
N PRO A 54 8.17 -11.76 -8.87
CA PRO A 54 9.01 -11.91 -10.05
C PRO A 54 8.56 -13.04 -10.99
N ASN A 55 7.72 -13.97 -10.53
CA ASN A 55 7.24 -15.11 -11.33
C ASN A 55 5.96 -14.81 -12.10
N LYS A 56 5.31 -13.66 -11.85
CA LYS A 56 4.18 -13.21 -12.66
C LYS A 56 4.68 -12.30 -13.77
N ALA A 57 4.33 -12.63 -15.01
CA ALA A 57 4.78 -11.99 -16.26
C ALA A 57 4.56 -10.45 -16.36
N GLN A 58 3.88 -9.83 -15.40
CA GLN A 58 3.65 -8.39 -15.33
C GLN A 58 4.18 -7.71 -14.05
N GLY A 59 4.91 -8.42 -13.18
CA GLY A 59 5.46 -7.81 -11.95
C GLY A 59 4.38 -7.23 -11.04
N LEU A 60 3.28 -7.96 -10.87
CA LEU A 60 2.14 -7.53 -10.05
C LEU A 60 2.58 -7.37 -8.60
N ALA A 61 2.15 -6.28 -7.98
CA ALA A 61 2.41 -6.05 -6.57
C ALA A 61 1.79 -7.15 -5.69
N THR A 62 2.59 -7.71 -4.79
CA THR A 62 2.20 -8.66 -3.74
C THR A 62 2.26 -8.04 -2.36
N GLY A 63 2.80 -6.82 -2.24
CA GLY A 63 2.74 -6.04 -1.02
C GLY A 63 3.25 -4.62 -1.22
N ILE A 64 2.99 -3.77 -0.24
CA ILE A 64 3.46 -2.40 -0.19
C ILE A 64 3.82 -2.03 1.25
N VAL A 65 4.90 -1.29 1.40
CA VAL A 65 5.36 -0.68 2.64
C VAL A 65 5.25 0.81 2.48
N LEU A 66 4.55 1.46 3.40
CA LEU A 66 4.33 2.90 3.43
C LEU A 66 4.64 3.47 4.81
N GLU A 67 4.90 4.77 4.86
CA GLU A 67 5.16 5.54 6.09
C GLU A 67 4.19 6.72 6.15
N LYS A 68 3.65 7.01 7.33
CA LYS A 68 2.80 8.18 7.52
C LYS A 68 3.65 9.46 7.59
N ASN A 69 3.31 10.44 6.76
CA ASN A 69 3.96 11.75 6.79
C ASN A 69 3.51 12.60 7.96
#